data_AF-A0A7V9QLX1-F1
#
_entry.id   AF-A0A7V9QLX1-F1
#
_cell.length_a   1.000
_cell.length_b   1.000
_cell.length_c   1.000
_cell.angle_alpha   90.00
_cell.angle_beta   90.00
_cell.angle_gamma   90.00
#
_symmetry.space_group_name_H-M   'P 1'
#
loop_
_entity.id
_entity.type
_entity.pdbx_description
1 polymer ?
#
loop_
_entity_poly.entity_id
_entity_poly.type
_entity_poly.pdbx_seq_one_letter_code
_entity_poly.pdbx_strand_id
1 'polypeptide(L)'
;MSQDHVQEHIALVARHEQEFLAKRSTAERATDAIAAFAGSLTFVAIHVVVFICWIGVNVTRVGNIPHFDPRPFSLLGTFVALEAILLASFILMRQARLGRRADERDHLMLQLLLLTEKEITAVLGIDRHIATRMGLSDEANEAGVQQLAGQTSIDDVTQAIERDLPTQN
;
A
#
# COMPACT_ATOMS: atom_id res chain seq x y z
N MET A 1 -7.41 17.88 32.42
CA MET A 1 -7.63 16.41 32.30
C MET A 1 -7.66 15.90 30.86
N SER A 2 -7.82 16.74 29.82
CA SER A 2 -7.82 16.29 28.41
C SER A 2 -6.45 16.26 27.72
N GLN A 3 -5.41 16.92 28.26
CA GLN A 3 -4.06 16.91 27.66
C GLN A 3 -3.25 15.65 27.98
N ASP A 4 -3.51 14.98 29.11
CA ASP A 4 -2.79 13.75 29.51
C ASP A 4 -3.04 12.59 28.53
N HIS A 5 -4.31 12.35 28.16
CA HIS A 5 -4.66 11.27 27.24
C HIS A 5 -4.05 11.45 25.83
N VAL A 6 -3.94 12.69 25.36
CA VAL A 6 -3.34 12.98 24.04
C VAL A 6 -1.82 12.76 24.09
N GLN A 7 -1.15 13.19 25.16
CA GLN A 7 0.28 12.92 25.34
C GLN A 7 0.58 11.44 25.55
N GLU A 8 -0.29 10.71 26.26
CA GLU A 8 -0.19 9.27 26.47
C GLU A 8 -0.39 8.48 25.16
N HIS A 9 -1.38 8.84 24.35
CA HIS A 9 -1.59 8.25 23.03
C HIS A 9 -0.43 8.55 22.07
N ILE A 10 0.08 9.79 22.05
CA ILE A 10 1.24 10.16 21.23
C ILE A 10 2.48 9.37 21.68
N ALA A 11 2.69 9.20 22.98
CA ALA A 11 3.80 8.40 23.51
C ALA A 11 3.65 6.90 23.19
N LEU A 12 2.43 6.38 23.17
CA LEU A 12 2.13 4.99 22.77
C LEU A 12 2.41 4.74 21.29
N VAL A 13 1.95 5.65 20.42
CA VAL A 13 2.22 5.58 18.97
C VAL A 13 3.73 5.72 18.71
N ALA A 14 4.40 6.66 19.36
CA ALA A 14 5.85 6.85 19.23
C ALA A 14 6.66 5.62 19.70
N ARG A 15 6.25 4.95 20.80
CA ARG A 15 6.87 3.71 21.25
C ARG A 15 6.64 2.56 20.27
N HIS A 16 5.42 2.41 19.78
CA HIS A 16 5.10 1.35 18.84
C HIS A 16 5.90 1.51 17.54
N GLU A 17 6.05 2.74 17.06
CA GLU A 17 6.86 3.07 15.89
C GLU A 17 8.36 2.86 16.15
N GLN A 18 8.85 3.22 17.36
CA GLN A 18 10.23 2.94 17.77
C GLN A 18 10.51 1.44 17.91
N GLU A 19 9.58 0.62 18.42
CA GLU A 19 9.74 -0.84 18.49
C GLU A 19 9.68 -1.49 17.10
N PHE A 20 8.86 -0.96 16.19
CA PHE A 20 8.83 -1.38 14.79
C PHE A 20 10.13 -1.02 14.05
N LEU A 21 10.71 0.14 14.35
CA LEU A 21 12.01 0.57 13.81
C LEU A 21 13.20 -0.19 14.44
N ALA A 22 13.12 -0.53 15.72
CA ALA A 22 14.17 -1.24 16.46
C ALA A 22 14.26 -2.73 16.11
N LYS A 23 13.15 -3.36 15.68
CA LYS A 23 13.14 -4.76 15.22
C LYS A 23 13.60 -4.94 13.77
N ARG A 24 13.87 -3.86 13.04
CA ARG A 24 14.33 -3.92 11.65
C ARG A 24 15.76 -4.44 11.60
N SER A 25 15.91 -5.72 11.25
CA SER A 25 17.20 -6.33 10.95
C SER A 25 17.98 -5.45 9.96
N THR A 26 19.29 -5.33 10.15
CA THR A 26 20.18 -4.61 9.21
C THR A 26 20.03 -5.10 7.77
N ALA A 27 19.64 -6.37 7.59
CA ALA A 27 19.29 -6.96 6.31
C ALA A 27 18.00 -6.38 5.71
N GLU A 28 16.95 -6.12 6.48
CA GLU A 28 15.72 -5.49 5.99
C GLU A 28 15.95 -4.05 5.55
N ARG A 29 16.78 -3.29 6.29
CA ARG A 29 17.19 -1.94 5.88
C ARG A 29 17.96 -1.93 4.57
N ALA A 30 18.89 -2.88 4.40
CA ALA A 30 19.61 -3.05 3.14
C ALA A 30 18.65 -3.41 1.99
N THR A 31 17.69 -4.31 2.26
CA THR A 31 16.74 -4.78 1.26
C THR A 31 15.79 -3.68 0.81
N ASP A 32 15.33 -2.82 1.72
CA ASP A 32 14.47 -1.68 1.37
C ASP A 32 15.24 -0.53 0.70
N ALA A 33 16.52 -0.31 1.06
CA ALA A 33 17.38 0.61 0.33
C ALA A 33 17.63 0.13 -1.11
N ILE A 34 17.90 -1.17 -1.29
CA ILE A 34 18.07 -1.78 -2.61
C ILE A 34 16.75 -1.70 -3.41
N ALA A 35 15.61 -2.00 -2.80
CA ALA A 35 14.30 -1.92 -3.47
C ALA A 35 13.90 -0.48 -3.85
N ALA A 36 14.29 0.51 -3.05
CA ALA A 36 14.11 1.92 -3.37
C ALA A 36 15.05 2.37 -4.51
N PHE A 37 16.31 1.92 -4.48
CA PHE A 37 17.31 2.23 -5.49
C PHE A 37 16.98 1.59 -6.85
N ALA A 38 16.59 0.31 -6.86
CA ALA A 38 16.18 -0.42 -8.06
C ALA A 38 14.96 0.20 -8.76
N GLY A 39 14.09 0.89 -8.01
CA GLY A 39 12.93 1.61 -8.55
C GLY A 39 13.22 3.06 -8.96
N SER A 40 14.46 3.54 -8.86
CA SER A 40 14.84 4.92 -9.16
C SER A 40 15.29 5.09 -10.61
N LEU A 41 14.94 6.22 -11.23
CA LEU A 41 15.45 6.61 -12.54
C LEU A 41 16.99 6.74 -12.55
N THR A 42 17.60 6.96 -11.37
CA THR A 42 19.06 7.02 -11.21
C THR A 42 19.73 5.68 -11.51
N PHE A 43 19.09 4.56 -11.14
CA PHE A 43 19.59 3.21 -11.44
C PHE A 43 19.68 2.98 -12.95
N VAL A 44 18.63 3.34 -13.67
CA VAL A 44 18.55 3.25 -15.13
C VAL A 44 19.63 4.11 -15.79
N ALA A 45 19.83 5.34 -15.31
CA ALA A 45 20.86 6.23 -15.84
C ALA A 45 22.28 5.65 -15.67
N ILE A 46 22.59 5.07 -14.50
CA ILE A 46 23.89 4.40 -14.25
C ILE A 46 24.09 3.23 -15.23
N HIS A 47 23.05 2.41 -15.44
CA HIS A 47 23.12 1.28 -16.38
C HIS A 47 23.43 1.72 -17.81
N VAL A 48 22.74 2.74 -18.29
CA VAL A 48 22.97 3.30 -19.62
C VAL A 48 24.42 3.79 -19.76
N VAL A 49 24.95 4.48 -18.75
CA VAL A 49 26.35 4.95 -18.76
C VAL A 49 27.32 3.77 -18.75
N VAL A 50 27.09 2.76 -17.92
CA VAL A 50 27.93 1.54 -17.86
C VAL A 50 27.92 0.82 -19.20
N PHE A 51 26.76 0.65 -19.85
CA PHE A 51 26.66 0.04 -21.17
C PHE A 51 27.39 0.84 -22.24
N ILE A 52 27.22 2.16 -22.27
CA ILE A 52 27.93 3.04 -23.21
C ILE A 52 29.44 2.95 -22.97
N CYS A 53 29.88 2.92 -21.72
CA CYS A 53 31.30 2.77 -21.38
C CYS A 53 31.83 1.39 -21.79
N TRP A 54 31.09 0.31 -21.55
CA TRP A 54 31.49 -1.05 -21.90
C TRP A 54 31.61 -1.23 -23.41
N ILE A 55 30.60 -0.77 -24.15
CA ILE A 55 30.61 -0.79 -25.62
C ILE A 55 31.73 0.12 -26.12
N GLY A 56 31.89 1.31 -25.55
CA GLY A 56 32.97 2.24 -25.86
C GLY A 56 34.34 1.60 -25.74
N VAL A 57 34.66 1.00 -24.59
CA VAL A 57 35.95 0.32 -24.33
C VAL A 57 36.17 -0.89 -25.26
N ASN A 58 35.12 -1.63 -25.62
CA ASN A 58 35.26 -2.80 -26.51
C ASN A 58 35.24 -2.45 -28.01
N VAL A 59 34.68 -1.29 -28.42
CA VAL A 59 34.62 -0.85 -29.82
C VAL A 59 35.78 0.08 -30.17
N THR A 60 36.13 0.99 -29.26
CA THR A 60 37.28 1.88 -29.43
C THR A 60 38.52 1.14 -28.96
N ARG A 61 39.52 1.02 -29.84
CA ARG A 61 40.81 0.41 -29.53
C ARG A 61 41.63 1.38 -28.66
N VAL A 62 41.13 1.69 -27.46
CA VAL A 62 41.79 2.59 -26.51
C VAL A 62 42.95 1.83 -25.88
N GLY A 63 44.09 1.87 -26.56
CA GLY A 63 45.37 1.28 -26.10
C GLY A 63 45.61 -0.19 -26.48
N ASN A 64 46.59 -0.80 -25.80
CA ASN A 64 47.07 -2.19 -25.97
C ASN A 64 46.15 -3.26 -25.34
N ILE A 65 44.91 -2.91 -24.99
CA ILE A 65 43.99 -3.81 -24.30
C ILE A 65 43.37 -4.76 -25.35
N PRO A 66 43.51 -6.08 -25.21
CA PRO A 66 42.83 -7.03 -26.10
C PRO A 66 41.31 -6.91 -25.97
N HIS A 67 40.58 -7.14 -27.07
CA HIS A 67 39.11 -7.15 -27.07
C HIS A 67 38.61 -8.21 -26.07
N PHE A 68 38.09 -7.76 -24.93
CA PHE A 68 37.68 -8.64 -23.83
C PHE A 68 36.29 -9.25 -24.10
N ASP A 69 35.40 -8.52 -24.77
CA ASP A 69 34.06 -8.97 -25.13
C ASP A 69 33.76 -8.66 -26.61
N PRO A 70 34.21 -9.54 -27.55
CA PRO A 70 33.92 -9.39 -28.97
C PRO A 70 32.41 -9.40 -29.23
N ARG A 71 31.98 -8.72 -30.30
CA ARG A 71 30.58 -8.80 -30.77
C ARG A 71 30.22 -10.28 -30.91
N PRO A 72 29.16 -10.79 -30.25
CA PRO A 72 27.92 -10.13 -29.85
C PRO A 72 27.80 -9.67 -28.38
N PHE A 73 28.92 -9.48 -27.65
CA PHE A 73 28.94 -9.09 -26.22
C PHE A 73 28.32 -10.13 -25.26
N SER A 74 28.80 -11.37 -25.33
CA SER A 74 28.23 -12.50 -24.58
C SER A 74 28.38 -12.34 -23.06
N LEU A 75 29.49 -11.75 -22.60
CA LEU A 75 29.75 -11.52 -21.19
C LEU A 75 28.79 -10.45 -20.64
N LEU A 76 28.64 -9.34 -21.36
CA LEU A 76 27.68 -8.30 -21.00
C LEU A 76 26.27 -8.85 -20.92
N GLY A 77 25.84 -9.60 -21.93
CA GLY A 77 24.50 -10.22 -21.95
C GLY A 77 24.24 -11.13 -20.75
N THR A 78 25.23 -11.92 -20.34
CA THR A 78 25.12 -12.82 -19.19
C THR A 78 24.97 -12.05 -17.88
N PHE A 79 25.78 -11.00 -17.67
CA PHE A 79 25.67 -10.15 -16.48
C PHE A 79 24.33 -9.43 -16.40
N VAL A 80 23.87 -8.86 -17.52
CA VAL A 80 22.58 -8.17 -17.59
C VAL A 80 21.41 -9.13 -17.34
N ALA A 81 21.46 -10.36 -17.87
CA ALA A 81 20.42 -11.35 -17.63
C ALA A 81 20.33 -11.73 -16.14
N LEU A 82 21.48 -11.96 -15.49
CA LEU A 82 21.53 -12.23 -14.05
C LEU A 82 20.98 -11.05 -13.23
N GLU A 83 21.40 -9.83 -13.56
CA GLU A 83 20.94 -8.61 -12.91
C GLU A 83 19.43 -8.40 -13.10
N ALA A 84 18.89 -8.66 -14.29
CA ALA A 84 17.46 -8.56 -14.56
C ALA A 84 16.63 -9.53 -13.69
N ILE A 85 17.10 -10.76 -13.47
CA ILE A 85 16.42 -11.74 -12.58
C ILE A 85 16.42 -11.23 -11.13
N LEU A 86 17.54 -10.69 -10.66
CA LEU A 86 17.64 -10.11 -9.31
C LEU A 86 16.70 -8.91 -9.15
N LEU A 87 16.68 -7.99 -10.13
CA LEU A 87 15.78 -6.84 -10.13
C LEU A 87 14.30 -7.26 -10.15
N ALA A 88 13.93 -8.22 -11.00
CA ALA A 88 12.57 -8.74 -11.04
C ALA A 88 12.16 -9.33 -9.69
N SER A 89 13.05 -10.07 -9.04
CA SER A 89 12.84 -10.63 -7.71
C SER A 89 12.66 -9.53 -6.65
N PHE A 90 13.47 -8.47 -6.68
CA PHE A 90 13.32 -7.32 -5.79
C PHE A 90 12.02 -6.54 -6.03
N ILE A 91 11.63 -6.37 -7.29
CA ILE A 91 10.36 -5.74 -7.66
C ILE A 91 9.18 -6.55 -7.12
N LEU A 92 9.17 -7.87 -7.33
CA LEU A 92 8.12 -8.76 -6.80
C LEU A 92 8.06 -8.69 -5.27
N MET A 93 9.21 -8.68 -4.60
CA MET A 93 9.26 -8.56 -3.15
C MET A 93 8.71 -7.20 -2.67
N ARG A 94 9.01 -6.11 -3.39
CA ARG A 94 8.45 -4.78 -3.09
C ARG A 94 6.94 -4.75 -3.34
N GLN A 95 6.47 -5.35 -4.43
CA GLN A 95 5.04 -5.46 -4.73
C GLN A 95 4.30 -6.26 -3.65
N ALA A 96 4.86 -7.39 -3.21
CA ALA A 96 4.28 -8.19 -2.13
C ALA A 96 4.21 -7.40 -0.79
N ARG A 97 5.26 -6.63 -0.46
CA ARG A 97 5.24 -5.75 0.72
C ARG A 97 4.20 -4.64 0.61
N LEU A 98 4.07 -4.02 -0.56
CA LEU A 98 3.07 -2.97 -0.79
C LEU A 98 1.64 -3.54 -0.77
N GLY A 99 1.43 -4.73 -1.33
CA GLY A 99 0.14 -5.43 -1.32
C GLY A 99 -0.33 -5.71 0.10
N ARG A 100 0.53 -6.31 0.95
CA ARG A 100 0.19 -6.55 2.37
C ARG A 100 -0.20 -5.28 3.12
N ARG A 101 0.50 -4.17 2.87
CA ARG A 101 0.17 -2.87 3.47
C ARG A 101 -1.13 -2.29 2.93
N ALA A 102 -1.45 -2.53 1.67
CA ALA A 102 -2.74 -2.13 1.10
C ALA A 102 -3.87 -2.92 1.76
N ASP A 103 -3.74 -4.25 1.88
CA ASP A 103 -4.72 -5.11 2.54
C ASP A 103 -4.98 -4.70 4.01
N GLU A 104 -3.92 -4.41 4.76
CA GLU A 104 -4.04 -3.91 6.14
C GLU A 104 -4.80 -2.57 6.21
N ARG A 105 -4.50 -1.64 5.28
CA ARG A 105 -5.19 -0.35 5.20
C ARG A 105 -6.65 -0.50 4.81
N ASP A 106 -6.95 -1.41 3.90
CA ASP A 106 -8.32 -1.68 3.44
C ASP A 106 -9.16 -2.27 4.58
N HIS A 107 -8.58 -3.18 5.39
CA HIS A 107 -9.26 -3.70 6.57
C HIS A 107 -9.56 -2.62 7.62
N LEU A 108 -8.59 -1.75 7.90
CA LEU A 108 -8.80 -0.60 8.81
C LEU A 108 -9.84 0.38 8.25
N MET A 109 -9.83 0.64 6.94
CA MET A 109 -10.80 1.52 6.28
C MET A 109 -12.22 0.96 6.42
N LEU A 110 -12.39 -0.35 6.21
CA LEU A 110 -13.68 -1.02 6.39
C LEU A 110 -14.20 -0.86 7.83
N GLN A 111 -13.35 -1.07 8.83
CA GLN A 111 -13.74 -0.88 10.24
C GLN A 111 -14.16 0.57 10.53
N LEU A 112 -13.41 1.55 10.02
CA LEU A 112 -13.73 2.97 10.19
C LEU A 112 -15.06 3.31 9.51
N LEU A 113 -15.30 2.78 8.31
CA LEU A 113 -16.55 3.00 7.58
C LEU A 113 -17.74 2.46 8.38
N LEU A 114 -17.62 1.24 8.93
CA LEU A 114 -18.67 0.61 9.73
C LEU A 114 -18.92 1.34 11.06
N LEU A 115 -17.87 1.85 11.70
CA LEU A 115 -18.02 2.70 12.89
C LEU A 115 -18.74 4.00 12.53
N THR A 116 -18.31 4.65 11.45
CA THR A 116 -18.90 5.91 10.96
C THR A 116 -20.37 5.70 10.60
N GLU A 117 -20.72 4.59 9.95
CA GLU A 117 -22.09 4.23 9.64
C GLU A 117 -22.93 4.11 10.92
N LYS A 118 -22.45 3.40 11.95
CA LYS A 118 -23.13 3.29 13.24
C LYS A 118 -23.33 4.64 13.93
N GLU A 119 -22.32 5.49 13.91
CA GLU A 119 -22.40 6.85 14.46
C GLU A 119 -23.43 7.70 13.71
N ILE A 120 -23.45 7.64 12.38
CA ILE A 120 -24.44 8.33 11.54
C ILE A 120 -25.85 7.81 11.84
N THR A 121 -26.06 6.49 11.94
CA THR A 121 -27.35 5.91 12.31
C THR A 121 -27.80 6.36 13.70
N ALA A 122 -26.88 6.45 14.67
CA ALA A 122 -27.18 6.95 16.01
C ALA A 122 -27.60 8.43 15.98
N VAL A 123 -26.88 9.28 15.22
CA VAL A 123 -27.23 10.69 15.03
C VAL A 123 -28.60 10.82 14.35
N LEU A 124 -28.86 10.04 13.30
CA LEU A 124 -30.15 10.02 12.62
C LEU A 124 -31.29 9.60 13.57
N GLY A 125 -31.03 8.64 14.47
CA GLY A 125 -31.96 8.26 15.53
C GLY A 125 -32.30 9.40 16.48
N ILE A 126 -31.30 10.19 16.88
CA ILE A 126 -31.49 11.38 17.71
C ILE A 126 -32.29 12.45 16.96
N ASP A 127 -31.95 12.73 15.70
CA ASP A 127 -32.64 13.71 14.86
C ASP A 127 -34.11 13.35 14.65
N ARG A 128 -34.42 12.06 14.44
CA ARG A 128 -35.81 11.56 14.40
C ARG A 128 -36.54 11.80 15.71
N HIS A 129 -35.87 11.57 16.85
CA HIS A 129 -36.47 11.82 18.16
C HIS A 129 -36.75 13.31 18.38
N ILE A 130 -35.89 14.20 17.89
CA ILE A 130 -36.11 15.65 17.93
C ILE A 130 -37.26 16.06 17.00
N ALA A 131 -37.29 15.55 15.75
CA ALA A 131 -38.32 15.86 14.77
C ALA A 131 -39.72 15.47 15.27
N THR A 132 -39.87 14.29 15.85
CA THR A 132 -41.13 13.83 16.46
C THR A 132 -41.57 14.72 17.63
N ARG A 133 -40.63 15.21 18.46
CA ARG A 133 -40.93 16.17 19.54
C ARG A 133 -41.34 17.55 19.04
N MET A 134 -40.87 17.96 17.86
CA MET A 134 -41.24 19.22 17.21
C MET A 134 -42.53 19.13 16.37
N GLY A 135 -43.20 17.97 16.34
CA GLY A 135 -44.43 17.77 15.57
C GLY A 135 -44.22 17.40 14.09
N LEU A 136 -42.98 17.22 13.65
CA LEU A 136 -42.60 16.79 12.30
C LEU A 136 -42.55 15.25 12.19
N SER A 137 -43.63 14.62 12.66
CA SER A 137 -43.69 13.16 12.81
C SER A 137 -43.74 12.44 11.46
N ASP A 138 -44.36 13.07 10.46
CA ASP A 138 -44.56 12.49 9.13
C ASP A 138 -43.23 12.46 8.35
N GLU A 139 -42.42 13.51 8.45
CA GLU A 139 -41.07 13.57 7.87
C GLU A 139 -40.11 12.62 8.60
N ALA A 140 -40.21 12.52 9.93
CA ALA A 140 -39.42 11.57 10.69
C ALA A 140 -39.77 10.12 10.31
N ASN A 141 -41.02 9.81 9.95
CA ASN A 141 -41.47 8.46 9.60
C ASN A 141 -41.42 8.13 8.11
N GLU A 142 -40.86 9.02 7.27
CA GLU A 142 -40.70 8.75 5.86
C GLU A 142 -39.89 7.46 5.64
N ALA A 143 -40.37 6.59 4.73
CA ALA A 143 -39.82 5.26 4.52
C ALA A 143 -38.31 5.28 4.23
N GLY A 144 -37.82 6.28 3.50
CA GLY A 144 -36.39 6.46 3.22
C GLY A 144 -35.55 6.76 4.46
N VAL A 145 -36.05 7.62 5.36
CA VAL A 145 -35.38 7.95 6.63
C VAL A 145 -35.42 6.77 7.59
N GLN A 146 -36.46 5.94 7.52
CA GLN A 146 -36.62 4.75 8.37
C GLN A 146 -35.70 3.61 7.92
N GLN A 147 -35.50 3.47 6.62
CA GLN A 147 -34.54 2.53 6.04
C GLN A 147 -33.10 2.91 6.38
N LEU A 148 -32.74 4.20 6.29
CA LEU A 148 -31.40 4.70 6.64
C LEU A 148 -31.11 4.66 8.15
N ALA A 149 -32.15 4.76 8.99
CA ALA A 149 -32.04 4.62 10.44
C ALA A 149 -32.03 3.15 10.90
N GLY A 150 -32.33 2.20 10.00
CA GLY A 150 -32.10 0.79 10.25
C GLY A 150 -30.61 0.52 10.35
N GLN A 151 -30.19 -0.35 11.27
CA GLN A 151 -28.83 -0.87 11.22
C GLN A 151 -28.71 -1.75 9.98
N THR A 152 -27.95 -1.33 8.98
CA THR A 152 -27.48 -2.25 7.95
C THR A 152 -26.54 -3.23 8.63
N SER A 153 -26.94 -4.49 8.79
CA SER A 153 -26.03 -5.49 9.35
C SER A 153 -24.90 -5.76 8.34
N ILE A 154 -23.67 -5.91 8.84
CA ILE A 154 -22.54 -6.38 8.03
C ILE A 154 -22.89 -7.71 7.36
N ASP A 155 -23.68 -8.55 8.04
CA ASP A 155 -24.15 -9.83 7.50
C ASP A 155 -25.11 -9.63 6.32
N ASP A 156 -25.96 -8.61 6.33
CA ASP A 156 -26.88 -8.31 5.22
C ASP A 156 -26.11 -7.81 3.99
N VAL A 157 -25.08 -6.98 4.20
CA VAL A 157 -24.19 -6.51 3.12
C VAL A 157 -23.34 -7.66 2.59
N THR A 158 -22.78 -8.49 3.46
CA THR A 158 -21.96 -9.65 3.08
C THR A 158 -22.80 -10.67 2.31
N GLN A 159 -24.01 -10.95 2.78
CA GLN A 159 -24.95 -11.85 2.12
C GLN A 159 -25.46 -11.29 0.78
N ALA A 160 -25.70 -9.98 0.68
CA ALA A 160 -26.05 -9.34 -0.58
C ALA A 160 -24.90 -9.39 -1.60
N ILE A 161 -23.67 -9.14 -1.14
CA ILE A 161 -22.46 -9.21 -1.96
C ILE A 161 -22.19 -10.66 -2.40
N GLU A 162 -22.29 -11.66 -1.52
CA GLU A 162 -22.15 -13.09 -1.90
C GLU A 162 -23.24 -13.56 -2.86
N ARG A 163 -24.47 -13.07 -2.70
CA ARG A 163 -25.59 -13.43 -3.58
C ARG A 163 -25.46 -12.83 -4.98
N ASP A 164 -24.92 -11.62 -5.08
CA ASP A 164 -24.89 -10.85 -6.33
C ASP A 164 -23.48 -10.85 -7.00
N LEU A 165 -22.44 -11.34 -6.32
CA LEU A 165 -21.14 -11.64 -6.96
C LEU A 165 -21.23 -12.94 -7.76
N PRO A 166 -20.89 -12.93 -9.06
CA PRO A 166 -20.74 -14.18 -9.79
C PRO A 166 -19.59 -14.96 -9.16
N THR A 167 -19.88 -16.17 -8.69
CA THR A 167 -18.87 -17.16 -8.29
C THR A 167 -17.90 -17.33 -9.46
N GLN A 168 -16.73 -16.69 -9.39
CA GLN A 168 -15.69 -16.87 -10.39
C GLN A 168 -15.12 -18.28 -10.21
N ASN A 169 -15.50 -19.17 -11.15
CA ASN A 169 -14.82 -20.42 -11.44
C ASN A 169 -13.41 -20.17 -11.94
#